data_AF-A0A850LXJ6-F1
#
_entry.id   AF-A0A850LXJ6-F1
#
_cell.length_a   1.000
_cell.length_b   1.000
_cell.length_c   1.000
_cell.angle_alpha   90.00
_cell.angle_beta   90.00
_cell.angle_gamma   90.00
#
_symmetry.space_group_name_H-M   'P 1'
#
loop_
_entity.id
_entity.type
_entity.pdbx_description
1 polymer ?
#
loop_
_entity_poly.entity_id
_entity_poly.type
_entity_poly.pdbx_seq_one_letter_code
_entity_poly.pdbx_strand_id
1 'polypeptide(L)'
;MTVFDEKIWTKSYDPFVKPSLEYPTEDLGTIFTRAMEEFANKPACWFMARKITFEELLDMIKRFATFLQKNGLEKGDVVAINLPNCPQYMAAHFGTLLVGGAASG
;
A
#
# COMPACT_ATOMS: atom_id res chain seq x y z
N MET A 1 27.48 -12.89 -6.16
CA MET A 1 27.00 -12.21 -7.38
C MET A 1 26.07 -13.15 -8.10
N THR A 2 24.82 -12.73 -8.28
CA THR A 2 23.83 -13.43 -9.09
C THR A 2 23.81 -12.82 -10.50
N VAL A 3 23.28 -13.55 -11.48
CA VAL A 3 23.08 -13.02 -12.85
C VAL A 3 22.17 -11.78 -12.90
N PHE A 4 21.42 -11.50 -11.83
CA PHE A 4 20.58 -10.31 -11.71
C PHE A 4 21.38 -9.04 -11.36
N ASP A 5 22.59 -9.18 -10.78
CA ASP A 5 23.42 -8.04 -10.40
C ASP A 5 23.95 -7.27 -11.63
N GLU A 6 24.18 -7.98 -12.75
CA GLU A 6 24.69 -7.40 -14.01
C GLU A 6 23.60 -6.71 -14.86
N LYS A 7 22.32 -6.87 -14.50
CA LYS A 7 21.16 -6.25 -15.18
C LYS A 7 21.20 -6.36 -16.72
N ILE A 8 21.49 -7.56 -17.25
CA ILE A 8 21.72 -7.79 -18.69
C ILE A 8 20.59 -7.32 -19.61
N TRP A 9 19.34 -7.28 -19.11
CA TRP A 9 18.16 -6.83 -19.83
C TRP A 9 18.20 -5.35 -20.23
N THR A 10 19.01 -4.54 -19.56
CA THR A 10 19.21 -3.11 -19.89
C THR A 10 19.80 -2.91 -21.28
N LYS A 11 20.49 -3.92 -21.84
CA LYS A 11 20.98 -3.91 -23.23
C LYS A 11 19.86 -3.92 -24.27
N SER A 12 18.67 -4.38 -23.88
CA SER A 12 17.49 -4.46 -24.74
C SER A 12 16.56 -3.26 -24.57
N TYR A 13 16.92 -2.28 -23.74
CA TYR A 13 16.11 -1.08 -23.53
C TYR A 13 16.30 -0.12 -24.70
N ASP A 14 15.22 0.56 -25.08
CA ASP A 14 15.33 1.67 -26.03
C ASP A 14 16.25 2.77 -25.48
N PRO A 15 16.97 3.53 -26.33
CA PRO A 15 17.96 4.52 -25.88
C PRO A 15 17.42 5.61 -24.93
N PHE A 16 16.10 5.86 -24.96
CA PHE A 16 15.44 6.87 -24.13
C PHE A 16 14.92 6.30 -22.79
N VAL A 17 14.95 4.98 -22.59
CA VAL A 17 14.48 4.34 -21.36
C VAL A 17 15.62 4.27 -20.37
N LYS A 18 15.48 5.00 -19.25
CA LYS A 18 16.48 4.97 -18.18
C LYS A 18 16.46 3.60 -17.48
N PRO A 19 17.63 2.95 -17.27
CA PRO A 19 17.73 1.68 -16.53
C PRO A 19 17.28 1.75 -15.07
N SER A 20 17.23 2.95 -14.49
CA SER A 20 16.75 3.22 -13.14
C SER A 20 15.99 4.54 -13.15
N LEU A 21 14.97 4.62 -12.30
CA LEU A 21 14.28 5.87 -12.00
C LEU A 21 14.78 6.44 -10.68
N GLU A 22 14.56 7.73 -10.49
CA GLU A 22 14.61 8.33 -9.16
C GLU A 22 13.26 8.07 -8.50
N TYR A 23 13.29 7.46 -7.32
CA TYR A 23 12.09 7.12 -6.58
C TYR A 23 11.91 8.10 -5.42
N PRO A 24 10.65 8.46 -5.07
CA PRO A 24 10.39 9.23 -3.86
C PRO A 24 10.94 8.51 -2.63
N THR A 25 11.47 9.29 -1.68
CA THR A 25 11.93 8.79 -0.38
C THR A 25 10.82 8.69 0.65
N GLU A 26 9.64 9.21 0.33
CA GLU A 26 8.44 9.19 1.17
C GLU A 26 7.88 7.76 1.26
N ASP A 27 7.38 7.37 2.43
CA ASP A 27 6.78 6.06 2.61
C ASP A 27 5.43 5.97 1.90
N LEU A 28 5.07 4.75 1.47
CA LEU A 28 3.82 4.50 0.77
C LEU A 28 2.59 4.86 1.60
N GLY A 29 2.64 4.70 2.93
CA GLY A 29 1.54 5.07 3.83
C GLY A 29 1.21 6.55 3.76
N THR A 30 2.24 7.40 3.78
CA THR A 30 2.12 8.85 3.62
C THR A 30 1.60 9.23 2.24
N ILE A 31 2.17 8.65 1.17
CA ILE A 31 1.72 8.89 -0.22
C ILE A 31 0.24 8.57 -0.38
N PHE A 32 -0.20 7.40 0.11
CA PHE A 32 -1.60 6.98 0.01
C PHE A 32 -2.53 7.84 0.87
N THR A 33 -2.14 8.15 2.11
CA THR A 33 -2.95 8.99 3.00
C THR A 33 -3.21 10.35 2.35
N ARG A 34 -2.18 11.00 1.80
CA ARG A 34 -2.32 12.28 1.10
C ARG A 34 -3.27 12.18 -0.10
N ALA A 35 -3.13 11.14 -0.92
CA ALA A 35 -4.00 10.96 -2.08
C ALA A 35 -5.47 10.70 -1.68
N MET A 36 -5.69 9.91 -0.61
CA MET A 36 -7.04 9.64 -0.10
C MET A 36 -7.68 10.89 0.52
N GLU A 37 -6.90 11.74 1.17
CA GLU A 37 -7.36 13.02 1.73
C GLU A 37 -7.70 14.03 0.61
N GLU A 38 -6.85 14.12 -0.43
CA GLU A 38 -7.10 14.99 -1.61
C GLU A 38 -8.40 14.60 -2.34
N PHE A 39 -8.68 13.31 -2.45
CA PHE A 39 -9.83 12.78 -3.18
C PHE A 39 -10.93 12.20 -2.28
N ALA A 40 -11.03 12.67 -1.03
CA ALA A 40 -11.90 12.14 0.03
C ALA A 40 -13.31 11.73 -0.44
N ASN A 41 -13.98 12.59 -1.21
CA ASN A 41 -15.36 12.40 -1.67
C ASN A 41 -15.52 11.45 -2.88
N LYS A 42 -14.43 11.06 -3.55
CA LYS A 42 -14.47 10.14 -4.69
C LYS A 42 -14.68 8.69 -4.22
N PRO A 43 -15.35 7.84 -5.02
CA PRO A 43 -15.44 6.41 -4.72
C PRO A 43 -14.05 5.79 -4.70
N ALA A 44 -13.70 5.14 -3.60
CA ALA A 44 -12.55 4.25 -3.50
C ALA A 44 -12.88 2.86 -4.05
N CYS A 45 -14.06 2.34 -3.70
CA CYS A 45 -14.54 1.07 -4.25
C CYS A 45 -16.08 0.98 -4.23
N TRP A 46 -16.58 -0.03 -4.94
CA TRP A 46 -17.95 -0.50 -4.85
C TRP A 46 -17.92 -1.93 -4.36
N PHE A 47 -18.63 -2.20 -3.27
CA PHE A 47 -18.74 -3.53 -2.72
C PHE A 47 -20.21 -3.87 -2.50
N MET A 48 -20.69 -4.84 -3.27
CA MET A 48 -22.12 -5.13 -3.37
C MET A 48 -22.89 -3.86 -3.75
N ALA A 49 -24.04 -3.59 -3.12
CA ALA A 49 -24.84 -2.39 -3.36
C ALA A 49 -24.32 -1.13 -2.65
N ARG A 50 -23.10 -1.15 -2.07
CA ARG A 50 -22.54 -0.02 -1.32
C ARG A 50 -21.35 0.60 -2.05
N LYS A 51 -21.41 1.93 -2.20
CA LYS A 51 -20.26 2.78 -2.52
C LYS A 51 -19.48 3.09 -1.24
N ILE A 52 -18.16 2.99 -1.31
CA ILE A 52 -17.26 3.42 -0.24
C ILE A 52 -16.37 4.54 -0.78
N THR A 53 -16.34 5.69 -0.10
CA THR A 53 -15.48 6.82 -0.48
C THR A 53 -14.05 6.63 0.01
N PHE A 54 -13.11 7.44 -0.49
CA PHE A 54 -11.74 7.44 0.04
C PHE A 54 -11.69 7.89 1.50
N GLU A 55 -12.57 8.80 1.92
CA GLU A 55 -12.70 9.20 3.32
C GLU A 55 -13.10 8.01 4.21
N GLU A 56 -14.15 7.28 3.84
CA GLU A 56 -14.62 6.11 4.59
C GLU A 56 -13.55 5.01 4.63
N LEU A 57 -12.87 4.75 3.51
CA LEU A 57 -11.79 3.79 3.46
C LEU A 57 -10.62 4.21 4.36
N LEU A 58 -10.25 5.49 4.35
CA LEU A 58 -9.16 6.03 5.16
C LEU A 58 -9.48 5.92 6.66
N ASP A 59 -10.74 6.13 7.08
CA ASP A 59 -11.17 5.86 8.45
C ASP A 59 -10.97 4.38 8.82
N MET A 60 -11.41 3.46 7.97
CA MET A 60 -11.20 2.02 8.19
C MET A 60 -9.72 1.66 8.32
N ILE A 61 -8.86 2.22 7.46
CA ILE A 61 -7.41 2.06 7.48
C ILE A 61 -6.83 2.57 8.82
N LYS A 62 -7.13 3.82 9.20
CA LYS A 62 -6.61 4.46 10.42
C LYS A 62 -7.04 3.68 11.68
N ARG A 63 -8.27 3.16 11.70
CA ARG A 63 -8.78 2.33 12.80
C ARG A 63 -8.04 0.99 12.92
N PHE A 64 -7.79 0.32 11.80
CA PHE A 64 -7.06 -0.95 11.81
C PHE A 64 -5.57 -0.76 12.14
N ALA A 65 -4.92 0.27 11.59
CA ALA A 65 -3.57 0.68 11.95
C ALA A 65 -3.42 0.91 13.46
N THR A 66 -4.36 1.65 14.05
CA THR A 66 -4.39 1.89 15.52
C THR A 66 -4.55 0.59 16.30
N PHE A 67 -5.38 -0.34 15.82
CA PHE A 67 -5.53 -1.66 16.43
C PHE A 67 -4.22 -2.45 16.40
N LEU A 68 -3.51 -2.48 15.27
CA LEU A 68 -2.24 -3.20 15.15
C LEU A 68 -1.19 -2.67 16.12
N GLN A 69 -0.99 -1.34 16.18
CA GLN A 69 -0.03 -0.73 17.10
C GLN A 69 -0.39 -1.01 18.56
N LYS A 70 -1.68 -0.96 18.92
CA LYS A 70 -2.13 -1.31 20.28
C LYS A 70 -1.89 -2.77 20.66
N ASN A 71 -1.75 -3.66 19.67
CA ASN A 71 -1.44 -5.08 19.87
C ASN A 71 0.06 -5.39 19.69
N GLY A 72 0.91 -4.37 19.71
CA GLY A 72 2.36 -4.56 19.74
C GLY A 72 3.01 -4.80 18.38
N LEU A 73 2.33 -4.50 17.27
CA LEU A 73 2.98 -4.52 15.96
C LEU A 73 4.05 -3.42 15.90
N GLU A 74 5.27 -3.82 15.53
CA GLU A 74 6.41 -2.93 15.33
C GLU A 74 6.74 -2.76 13.84
N LYS A 75 7.54 -1.74 13.53
CA LYS A 75 7.99 -1.49 12.16
C LYS A 75 8.84 -2.68 11.68
N GLY A 76 8.51 -3.20 10.50
CA GLY A 76 9.17 -4.36 9.90
C GLY A 76 8.49 -5.69 10.20
N ASP A 77 7.52 -5.73 11.11
CA ASP A 77 6.70 -6.92 11.34
C ASP A 77 5.84 -7.26 10.12
N VAL A 78 5.55 -8.55 9.96
CA VAL A 78 4.72 -9.06 8.87
C VAL A 78 3.31 -9.38 9.38
N VAL A 79 2.29 -8.85 8.70
CA VAL A 79 0.89 -9.18 8.95
C VAL A 79 0.39 -10.10 7.84
N ALA A 80 -0.02 -11.30 8.21
CA ALA A 80 -0.70 -12.24 7.32
C ALA A 80 -2.20 -11.87 7.19
N ILE A 81 -2.69 -11.69 5.96
CA ILE A 81 -4.06 -11.27 5.66
C ILE A 81 -4.72 -12.34 4.80
N ASN A 82 -5.62 -13.13 5.39
CA ASN A 82 -6.40 -14.13 4.67
C ASN A 82 -7.87 -13.68 4.58
N LEU A 83 -8.19 -12.86 3.59
CA LEU A 83 -9.53 -12.31 3.36
C LEU A 83 -9.87 -12.36 1.87
N PRO A 84 -11.17 -12.44 1.50
CA PRO A 84 -11.60 -12.28 0.11
C PRO A 84 -11.42 -10.83 -0.35
N ASN A 85 -11.67 -10.56 -1.64
CA ASN A 85 -11.70 -9.22 -2.23
C ASN A 85 -12.88 -8.38 -1.67
N CYS A 86 -12.67 -7.81 -0.48
CA CYS A 86 -13.62 -7.00 0.24
C CYS A 86 -12.95 -5.72 0.77
N PRO A 87 -13.71 -4.67 1.12
CA PRO A 87 -13.16 -3.41 1.65
C PRO A 87 -12.26 -3.60 2.88
N GLN A 88 -12.53 -4.62 3.68
CA GLN A 88 -11.73 -4.99 4.85
C GLN A 88 -10.33 -5.46 4.47
N TYR A 89 -10.15 -6.12 3.32
CA TYR A 89 -8.82 -6.46 2.80
C TYR A 89 -8.01 -5.20 2.53
N MET A 90 -8.60 -4.20 1.87
CA MET A 90 -7.92 -2.92 1.63
C MET A 90 -7.57 -2.21 2.93
N ALA A 91 -8.50 -2.17 3.89
CA ALA A 91 -8.25 -1.59 5.20
C ALA A 91 -7.11 -2.30 5.95
N ALA A 92 -7.06 -3.64 5.89
CA ALA A 92 -6.02 -4.43 6.51
C ALA A 92 -4.65 -4.23 5.85
N HIS A 93 -4.63 -4.25 4.51
CA HIS A 93 -3.41 -4.12 3.73
C HIS A 93 -2.79 -2.73 3.90
N PHE A 94 -3.54 -1.66 3.64
CA PHE A 94 -3.04 -0.30 3.79
C PHE A 94 -2.82 0.09 5.26
N GLY A 95 -3.62 -0.42 6.20
CA GLY A 95 -3.42 -0.20 7.62
C GLY A 95 -2.10 -0.79 8.11
N THR A 96 -1.71 -1.96 7.61
CA THR A 96 -0.40 -2.59 7.88
C THR A 96 0.75 -1.75 7.34
N LEU A 97 0.65 -1.30 6.09
CA LEU A 97 1.68 -0.45 5.47
C LEU A 97 1.83 0.88 6.20
N LEU A 98 0.72 1.49 6.64
CA LEU A 98 0.69 2.78 7.33
C LEU A 98 1.50 2.77 8.64
N VAL A 99 1.55 1.63 9.32
CA VAL A 99 2.30 1.47 10.58
C VAL A 99 3.72 0.94 10.37
N GLY A 100 4.16 0.84 9.11
CA GLY A 100 5.49 0.36 8.73
C GLY A 100 5.65 -1.16 8.76
N GLY A 101 4.54 -1.91 8.81
CA GLY A 101 4.55 -3.36 8.65
C GLY A 101 4.56 -3.79 7.18
N ALA A 102 4.88 -5.05 6.93
CA ALA A 102 4.74 -5.69 5.63
C ALA A 102 3.46 -6.53 5.60
N ALA A 103 2.64 -6.36 4.56
CA ALA A 103 1.46 -7.18 4.36
C ALA A 103 1.79 -8.40 3.48
N SER A 104 1.32 -9.58 3.89
CA SER A 104 1.39 -10.82 3.12
C SER A 104 0.02 -11.48 3.11
N GLY A 105 -0.50 -11.86 1.95
CA GLY A 105 -1.87 -12.37 1.80
C GLY A 105 -2.20 -12.68 0.37
#